data_AF-A0A8K1C2V9-F1
#
_entry.id   AF-A0A8K1C2V9-F1
#
_cell.length_a   1.000
_cell.length_b   1.000
_cell.length_c   1.000
_cell.angle_alpha   90.00
_cell.angle_beta   90.00
_cell.angle_gamma   90.00
#
_symmetry.space_group_name_H-M   'P 1'
#
loop_
_entity.id
_entity.type
_entity.pdbx_description
1 polymer ?
#
loop_
_entity_poly.entity_id
_entity_poly.type
_entity_poly.pdbx_seq_one_letter_code
_entity_poly.pdbx_strand_id
1 'polypeptide(L)'
;MWRTRSLMMAAAVALVASLKGVVAEELCSVAPGTYAQAKINYPEAAFAIAELEKHGIATWYTDREGAGDYVATAKQIVAQCPSSSRLSIVVYGLPDKDCEAGESRIGTRNKNSGMYQEFVSQLQQAVGDRKVLYVVEPDAVGLLASGGCATQLGYKENVATAISTLSKNPNADIYLDVGHWMLSSPSDLSNVASIVRSLMTAGRIKGISINTSNYRSNSELSSLCGNFRNAMSGTDLKCIIDTSRNYNGPSSQNEWCNYKGAGIGKVPTSDTGDANIAYYVWIKPPGESDGSCAGRSSDAMVSTSAGGFFLDYFKAVWNAGSLVKDLGMPKIDGTIRDVPSTTTPASSATPSPSNSSNSSSPAPSASPENGVVGSSTGSKAVGSTGSSFMDMSTKSVGVVTAPIDDPIFKNSVAPITSSGSSDGKINEVTTKSSESTSMGSGVIVLLVMIAVAAVALTVVVVIRKRQRSLEETKSPLEPRIHYLSNSPRDISRL
;
A
#
# COMPACT_ATOMS: atom_id res chain seq x y z
N MET A 1 11.18 45.33 35.93
CA MET A 1 10.01 44.86 35.14
C MET A 1 10.25 44.78 33.63
N TRP A 2 11.15 45.56 33.03
CA TRP A 2 11.43 45.48 31.58
C TRP A 2 12.23 44.25 31.13
N ARG A 3 13.25 43.83 31.90
CA ARG A 3 14.10 42.67 31.55
C ARG A 3 13.38 41.33 31.58
N THR A 4 12.36 41.17 32.42
CA THR A 4 11.55 39.93 32.50
C THR A 4 10.54 39.81 31.37
N ARG A 5 10.07 40.92 30.79
CA ARG A 5 9.17 40.90 29.62
C ARG A 5 9.88 40.50 28.32
N SER A 6 11.14 40.93 28.12
CA SER A 6 11.93 40.54 26.94
C SER A 6 12.32 39.06 26.94
N LEU A 7 12.62 38.45 28.10
CA LEU A 7 12.88 37.00 28.18
C LEU A 7 11.62 36.16 27.93
N MET A 8 10.46 36.59 28.41
CA MET A 8 9.19 35.90 28.14
C MET A 8 8.78 35.99 26.67
N MET A 9 9.01 37.12 26.00
CA MET A 9 8.76 37.25 24.56
C MET A 9 9.74 36.42 23.72
N ALA A 10 11.02 36.37 24.07
CA ALA A 10 12.00 35.52 23.38
C ALA A 10 11.71 34.02 23.59
N ALA A 11 11.28 33.63 24.79
CA ALA A 11 10.85 32.26 25.07
C ALA A 11 9.56 31.90 24.33
N ALA A 12 8.60 32.82 24.21
CA ALA A 12 7.37 32.60 23.45
C ALA A 12 7.63 32.50 21.93
N VAL A 13 8.53 33.33 21.38
CA VAL A 13 8.94 33.24 19.97
C VAL A 13 9.73 31.96 19.70
N ALA A 14 10.59 31.52 20.63
CA ALA A 14 11.29 30.23 20.54
C ALA A 14 10.34 29.02 20.67
N LEU A 15 9.28 29.12 21.50
CA LEU A 15 8.26 28.07 21.64
C LEU A 15 7.38 27.97 20.38
N VAL A 16 7.05 29.10 19.75
CA VAL A 16 6.30 29.14 18.48
C VAL A 16 7.17 28.68 17.31
N ALA A 17 8.48 28.98 17.30
CA ALA A 17 9.42 28.46 16.30
C ALA A 17 9.74 26.95 16.45
N SER A 18 9.43 26.37 17.62
CA SER A 18 9.63 24.93 17.90
C SER A 18 8.40 24.07 17.60
N LEU A 19 7.26 24.70 17.29
CA LEU A 19 6.13 24.02 16.65
C LEU A 19 6.41 23.88 15.16
N LYS A 20 7.44 23.09 14.81
CA LYS A 20 7.38 22.39 13.54
C LYS A 20 6.14 21.50 13.64
N GLY A 21 5.02 21.96 13.08
CA GLY A 21 3.88 21.09 12.86
C GLY A 21 4.45 19.81 12.25
N VAL A 22 4.23 18.68 12.90
CA VAL A 22 4.58 17.37 12.34
C VAL A 22 3.64 17.21 11.17
N VAL A 23 4.03 17.75 10.01
CA VAL A 23 3.31 17.53 8.77
C VAL A 23 3.40 16.03 8.54
N ALA A 24 2.24 15.38 8.40
CA ALA A 24 2.19 13.97 8.08
C ALA A 24 3.09 13.70 6.86
N GLU A 25 3.93 12.67 6.92
CA GLU A 25 4.81 12.36 5.80
C GLU A 25 3.95 11.88 4.63
N GLU A 26 3.99 12.62 3.52
CA GLU A 26 3.22 12.30 2.33
C GLU A 26 3.77 11.04 1.68
N LEU A 27 2.92 10.02 1.59
CA LEU A 27 3.18 8.82 0.82
C LEU A 27 2.80 9.07 -0.63
N CYS A 28 3.76 8.91 -1.53
CA CYS A 28 3.54 9.05 -2.97
C CYS A 28 3.70 7.71 -3.68
N SER A 29 2.88 7.52 -4.71
CA SER A 29 2.86 6.34 -5.56
C SER A 29 2.34 6.71 -6.95
N VAL A 30 2.43 5.77 -7.88
CA VAL A 30 1.70 5.88 -9.16
C VAL A 30 0.34 5.21 -9.04
N ALA A 31 -0.64 5.77 -9.75
CA ALA A 31 -1.97 5.19 -9.83
C ALA A 31 -1.91 3.72 -10.29
N PRO A 32 -2.76 2.83 -9.75
CA PRO A 32 -2.87 1.46 -10.21
C PRO A 32 -3.08 1.38 -11.72
N GLY A 33 -2.36 0.48 -12.40
CA GLY A 33 -2.38 0.38 -13.86
C GLY A 33 -3.77 0.12 -14.45
N THR A 34 -4.69 -0.42 -13.64
CA THR A 34 -6.06 -0.69 -14.05
C THR A 34 -6.97 0.56 -14.09
N TYR A 35 -6.61 1.63 -13.38
CA TYR A 35 -7.50 2.77 -13.16
C TYR A 35 -7.74 3.61 -14.41
N ALA A 36 -6.72 3.82 -15.24
CA ALA A 36 -6.84 4.62 -16.45
C ALA A 36 -7.90 4.03 -17.41
N GLN A 37 -7.81 2.71 -17.67
CA GLN A 37 -8.78 2.03 -18.53
C GLN A 37 -10.15 1.89 -17.85
N ALA A 38 -10.18 1.69 -16.53
CA ALA A 38 -11.44 1.63 -15.78
C ALA A 38 -12.25 2.93 -15.87
N LYS A 39 -11.59 4.11 -15.81
CA LYS A 39 -12.26 5.41 -16.01
C LYS A 39 -12.91 5.55 -17.40
N ILE A 40 -12.29 4.96 -18.42
CA ILE A 40 -12.81 4.96 -19.80
C ILE A 40 -13.99 3.98 -19.92
N ASN A 41 -13.83 2.76 -19.38
CA ASN A 41 -14.84 1.71 -19.49
C ASN A 41 -16.08 1.99 -18.63
N TYR A 42 -15.91 2.71 -17.52
CA TYR A 42 -16.94 2.93 -16.49
C TYR A 42 -17.03 4.42 -16.12
N PRO A 43 -17.53 5.28 -17.02
CA PRO A 43 -17.60 6.73 -16.79
C PRO A 43 -18.43 7.11 -15.55
N GLU A 44 -19.39 6.29 -15.13
CA GLU A 44 -20.16 6.50 -13.91
C GLU A 44 -19.33 6.35 -12.62
N ALA A 45 -18.21 5.62 -12.69
CA ALA A 45 -17.28 5.41 -11.58
C ALA A 45 -16.03 6.30 -11.67
N ALA A 46 -15.85 7.04 -12.77
CA ALA A 46 -14.61 7.75 -13.05
C ALA A 46 -14.27 8.83 -12.01
N PHE A 47 -15.27 9.52 -11.48
CA PHE A 47 -15.08 10.53 -10.42
C PHE A 47 -14.52 9.90 -9.13
N ALA A 48 -14.99 8.71 -8.78
CA ALA A 48 -14.56 7.98 -7.59
C ALA A 48 -13.12 7.47 -7.76
N ILE A 49 -12.80 6.93 -8.95
CA ILE A 49 -11.43 6.51 -9.29
C ILE A 49 -10.48 7.71 -9.23
N ALA A 50 -10.88 8.86 -9.80
CA ALA A 50 -10.08 10.08 -9.75
C ALA A 50 -9.89 10.64 -8.33
N GLU A 51 -10.85 10.42 -7.42
CA GLU A 51 -10.66 10.73 -6.00
C GLU A 51 -9.60 9.83 -5.38
N LEU A 52 -9.66 8.52 -5.63
CA LEU A 52 -8.68 7.57 -5.10
C LEU A 52 -7.25 7.89 -5.58
N GLU A 53 -7.08 8.36 -6.82
CA GLU A 53 -5.79 8.76 -7.39
C GLU A 53 -5.15 9.97 -6.68
N LYS A 54 -5.90 10.71 -5.84
CA LYS A 54 -5.34 11.78 -5.00
C LYS A 54 -4.61 11.25 -3.76
N HIS A 55 -4.75 9.96 -3.46
CA HIS A 55 -4.17 9.33 -2.28
C HIS A 55 -3.08 8.33 -2.67
N GLY A 56 -2.10 8.14 -1.77
CA GLY A 56 -1.03 7.17 -1.96
C GLY A 56 -1.53 5.72 -1.88
N ILE A 57 -1.88 5.13 -3.02
CA ILE A 57 -2.12 3.69 -3.17
C ILE A 57 -0.78 3.01 -3.50
N ALA A 58 -0.28 2.13 -2.65
CA ALA A 58 1.05 1.55 -2.81
C ALA A 58 1.25 0.95 -4.21
N THR A 59 2.35 1.29 -4.88
CA THR A 59 2.66 0.78 -6.21
C THR A 59 3.16 -0.66 -6.10
N TRP A 60 2.48 -1.60 -6.75
CA TRP A 60 2.89 -3.00 -6.78
C TRP A 60 4.03 -3.20 -7.78
N TYR A 61 5.24 -3.30 -7.27
CA TYR A 61 6.39 -3.80 -8.02
C TYR A 61 6.33 -5.33 -7.98
N THR A 62 5.79 -5.91 -9.05
CA THR A 62 5.50 -7.34 -9.13
C THR A 62 6.02 -7.98 -10.41
N ASP A 63 6.42 -9.24 -10.30
CA ASP A 63 6.96 -10.01 -11.41
C ASP A 63 5.87 -10.56 -12.36
N ARG A 64 4.58 -10.35 -12.06
CA ARG A 64 3.46 -10.83 -12.88
C ARG A 64 3.49 -10.24 -14.30
N GLU A 65 3.37 -11.10 -15.30
CA GLU A 65 3.36 -10.76 -16.72
C GLU A 65 2.26 -9.75 -17.06
N GLY A 66 1.06 -9.96 -16.51
CA GLY A 66 -0.09 -9.08 -16.71
C GLY A 66 0.06 -7.68 -16.09
N ALA A 67 1.06 -7.45 -15.23
CA ALA A 67 1.31 -6.14 -14.62
C ALA A 67 2.27 -5.25 -15.43
N GLY A 68 2.75 -5.72 -16.59
CA GLY A 68 3.69 -4.97 -17.43
C GLY A 68 5.14 -5.10 -16.97
N ASP A 69 5.97 -4.11 -17.32
CA ASP A 69 7.39 -4.05 -16.99
C ASP A 69 7.62 -3.42 -15.61
N TYR A 70 8.02 -4.23 -14.64
CA TYR A 70 8.26 -3.78 -13.27
C TYR A 70 9.42 -2.76 -13.17
N VAL A 71 10.44 -2.84 -14.03
CA VAL A 71 11.57 -1.88 -14.03
C VAL A 71 11.09 -0.52 -14.49
N ALA A 72 10.25 -0.47 -15.52
CA ALA A 72 9.62 0.75 -15.98
C ALA A 72 8.74 1.35 -14.87
N THR A 73 7.96 0.53 -14.17
CA THR A 73 7.16 0.96 -13.00
C THR A 73 8.02 1.59 -11.90
N ALA A 74 9.15 0.97 -11.54
CA ALA A 74 10.07 1.51 -10.54
C ALA A 74 10.70 2.86 -10.96
N LYS A 75 11.03 3.02 -12.24
CA LYS A 75 11.52 4.30 -12.78
C LYS A 75 10.42 5.35 -12.81
N GLN A 76 9.19 4.95 -13.16
CA GLN A 76 8.03 5.83 -13.24
C GLN A 76 7.69 6.43 -11.89
N ILE A 77 7.62 5.63 -10.82
CA ILE A 77 7.32 6.14 -9.48
C ILE A 77 8.38 7.14 -9.01
N VAL A 78 9.67 6.85 -9.24
CA VAL A 78 10.77 7.77 -8.89
C VAL A 78 10.65 9.09 -9.65
N ALA A 79 10.27 9.04 -10.93
CA ALA A 79 10.13 10.22 -11.78
C ALA A 79 8.89 11.07 -11.46
N GLN A 80 7.76 10.45 -11.12
CA GLN A 80 6.49 11.14 -10.90
C GLN A 80 6.35 11.68 -9.46
N CYS A 81 6.94 11.01 -8.48
CA CYS A 81 6.82 11.41 -7.09
C CYS A 81 7.82 12.51 -6.71
N PRO A 82 7.38 13.61 -6.05
CA PRO A 82 8.26 14.66 -5.57
C PRO A 82 9.39 14.12 -4.68
N SER A 83 10.59 14.71 -4.78
CA SER A 83 11.76 14.27 -3.99
C SER A 83 11.56 14.40 -2.47
N SER A 84 10.66 15.29 -2.03
CA SER A 84 10.27 15.47 -0.62
C SER A 84 9.35 14.37 -0.08
N SER A 85 8.61 13.68 -0.96
CA SER A 85 7.68 12.61 -0.60
C SER A 85 8.40 11.29 -0.32
N ARG A 86 7.76 10.41 0.45
CA ARG A 86 8.19 9.02 0.63
C ARG A 86 7.48 8.15 -0.40
N LEU A 87 8.22 7.41 -1.20
CA LEU A 87 7.66 6.44 -2.14
C LEU A 87 6.97 5.31 -1.36
N SER A 88 5.83 4.81 -1.83
CA SER A 88 5.12 3.65 -1.24
C SER A 88 5.07 2.50 -2.24
N ILE A 89 5.79 1.40 -1.95
CA ILE A 89 6.01 0.30 -2.90
C ILE A 89 5.73 -1.04 -2.22
N VAL A 90 4.96 -1.90 -2.87
CA VAL A 90 4.84 -3.32 -2.52
C VAL A 90 5.84 -4.11 -3.37
N VAL A 91 6.72 -4.85 -2.71
CA VAL A 91 7.62 -5.81 -3.35
C VAL A 91 6.92 -7.16 -3.36
N TYR A 92 6.56 -7.65 -4.55
CA TYR A 92 5.79 -8.88 -4.69
C TYR A 92 6.26 -9.72 -5.89
N GLY A 93 7.38 -10.41 -5.71
CA GLY A 93 8.06 -11.14 -6.77
C GLY A 93 8.67 -12.47 -6.34
N LEU A 94 8.34 -13.00 -5.15
CA LEU A 94 8.85 -14.32 -4.74
C LEU A 94 8.60 -15.41 -5.79
N PRO A 95 9.57 -16.30 -6.04
CA PRO A 95 9.31 -17.55 -6.75
C PRO A 95 8.25 -18.37 -6.01
N ASP A 96 7.33 -18.98 -6.75
CA ASP A 96 6.23 -19.79 -6.19
C ASP A 96 5.34 -19.04 -5.16
N LYS A 97 5.32 -17.70 -5.22
CA LYS A 97 4.52 -16.82 -4.35
C LYS A 97 3.07 -17.22 -4.26
N ASP A 98 2.40 -16.81 -3.17
CA ASP A 98 1.01 -17.22 -2.87
C ASP A 98 0.89 -18.76 -2.84
N CYS A 99 1.73 -19.37 -1.99
CA CYS A 99 1.94 -20.80 -2.04
C CYS A 99 0.77 -21.63 -1.46
N GLU A 100 -0.20 -20.98 -0.83
CA GLU A 100 -1.35 -21.64 -0.21
C GLU A 100 -2.63 -21.41 -1.04
N ALA A 101 -3.01 -20.17 -1.32
CA ALA A 101 -4.26 -19.86 -2.03
C ALA A 101 -4.13 -20.01 -3.56
N GLY A 102 -2.99 -19.58 -4.12
CA GLY A 102 -2.62 -19.81 -5.52
C GLY A 102 -3.28 -18.93 -6.58
N GLU A 103 -4.10 -17.94 -6.20
CA GLU A 103 -4.77 -17.00 -7.11
C GLU A 103 -3.76 -16.09 -7.85
N SER A 104 -2.58 -15.87 -7.24
CA SER A 104 -1.54 -14.95 -7.74
C SER A 104 -0.28 -15.63 -8.27
N ARG A 105 -0.31 -16.96 -8.45
CA ARG A 105 0.81 -17.79 -8.96
C ARG A 105 0.98 -17.77 -10.48
N ILE A 106 -0.10 -17.55 -11.21
CA ILE A 106 -0.09 -17.66 -12.68
C ILE A 106 0.58 -16.43 -13.30
N GLY A 107 1.43 -16.67 -14.30
CA GLY A 107 2.11 -15.63 -15.06
C GLY A 107 3.22 -14.92 -14.29
N THR A 108 3.91 -15.60 -13.37
CA THR A 108 5.08 -15.06 -12.65
C THR A 108 6.35 -15.21 -13.48
N ARG A 109 7.22 -14.20 -13.48
CA ARG A 109 8.50 -14.23 -14.21
C ARG A 109 9.63 -14.82 -13.37
N ASN A 110 9.63 -14.62 -12.06
CA ASN A 110 10.70 -15.08 -11.18
C ASN A 110 10.52 -16.57 -10.88
N LYS A 111 11.46 -17.41 -11.34
CA LYS A 111 11.40 -18.88 -11.19
C LYS A 111 12.38 -19.46 -10.19
N ASN A 112 13.28 -18.65 -9.63
CA ASN A 112 14.27 -19.07 -8.64
C ASN A 112 14.83 -17.87 -7.89
N SER A 113 15.60 -18.13 -6.83
CA SER A 113 16.21 -17.11 -5.98
C SER A 113 17.13 -16.14 -6.72
N GLY A 114 17.85 -16.59 -7.76
CA GLY A 114 18.73 -15.71 -8.54
C GLY A 114 17.94 -14.66 -9.32
N MET A 115 16.84 -15.06 -9.95
CA MET A 115 15.93 -14.12 -10.62
C MET A 115 15.28 -13.16 -9.64
N TYR A 116 14.89 -13.65 -8.46
CA TYR A 116 14.34 -12.79 -7.41
C TYR A 116 15.36 -11.77 -6.88
N GLN A 117 16.62 -12.19 -6.68
CA GLN A 117 17.69 -11.28 -6.28
C GLN A 117 17.92 -10.18 -7.32
N GLU A 118 17.90 -10.51 -8.61
CA GLU A 118 18.01 -9.52 -9.69
C GLU A 118 16.82 -8.57 -9.68
N PHE A 119 15.59 -9.10 -9.56
CA PHE A 119 14.36 -8.33 -9.44
C PHE A 119 14.41 -7.29 -8.30
N VAL A 120 14.85 -7.68 -7.10
CA VAL A 120 14.98 -6.74 -5.98
C VAL A 120 16.16 -5.78 -6.17
N SER A 121 17.26 -6.22 -6.79
CA SER A 121 18.41 -5.37 -7.09
C SER A 121 18.06 -4.25 -8.06
N GLN A 122 17.26 -4.54 -9.09
CA GLN A 122 16.78 -3.53 -10.04
C GLN A 122 15.87 -2.49 -9.37
N LEU A 123 15.01 -2.91 -8.43
CA LEU A 123 14.22 -1.99 -7.63
C LEU A 123 15.11 -1.06 -6.80
N GLN A 124 16.08 -1.63 -6.08
CA GLN A 124 17.00 -0.85 -5.25
C GLN A 124 17.80 0.16 -6.08
N GLN A 125 18.28 -0.24 -7.26
CA GLN A 125 19.01 0.65 -8.17
C GLN A 125 18.13 1.78 -8.71
N ALA A 126 16.88 1.47 -9.11
CA ALA A 126 15.95 2.47 -9.61
C ALA A 126 15.57 3.50 -8.54
N VAL A 127 15.30 3.04 -7.31
CA VAL A 127 14.92 3.91 -6.19
C VAL A 127 16.10 4.69 -5.64
N GLY A 128 17.32 4.14 -5.69
CA GLY A 128 18.52 4.77 -5.14
C GLY A 128 18.36 5.07 -3.65
N ASP A 129 18.70 6.30 -3.24
CA ASP A 129 18.60 6.78 -1.85
C ASP A 129 17.29 7.52 -1.55
N ARG A 130 16.27 7.44 -2.42
CA ARG A 130 14.98 8.09 -2.16
C ARG A 130 14.35 7.57 -0.86
N LYS A 131 13.65 8.45 -0.13
CA LYS A 131 12.76 8.01 0.96
C LYS A 131 11.74 7.04 0.38
N VAL A 132 11.65 5.85 0.96
CA VAL A 132 10.75 4.80 0.50
C VAL A 132 10.24 3.98 1.67
N LEU A 133 8.97 3.60 1.60
CA LEU A 133 8.32 2.59 2.43
C LEU A 133 8.12 1.35 1.55
N TYR A 134 8.72 0.24 1.94
CA TYR A 134 8.53 -1.05 1.30
C TYR A 134 7.62 -1.93 2.14
N VAL A 135 6.56 -2.46 1.53
CA VAL A 135 5.83 -3.63 2.00
C VAL A 135 6.46 -4.83 1.31
N VAL A 136 7.16 -5.68 2.06
CA VAL A 136 7.93 -6.79 1.48
C VAL A 136 7.11 -8.08 1.56
N GLU A 137 6.83 -8.60 0.36
CA GLU A 137 6.27 -9.93 0.09
C GLU A 137 5.05 -10.27 0.95
N PRO A 138 3.88 -9.68 0.61
CA PRO A 138 2.59 -10.05 1.20
C PRO A 138 2.46 -11.57 1.46
N ASP A 139 1.99 -11.91 2.66
CA ASP A 139 1.80 -13.26 3.19
C ASP A 139 3.08 -14.07 3.49
N ALA A 140 4.26 -13.67 3.02
CA ALA A 140 5.44 -14.52 3.05
C ALA A 140 5.88 -14.91 4.47
N VAL A 141 5.96 -13.95 5.40
CA VAL A 141 6.34 -14.26 6.80
C VAL A 141 5.22 -15.01 7.51
N GLY A 142 3.96 -14.74 7.17
CA GLY A 142 2.82 -15.47 7.73
C GLY A 142 2.84 -16.96 7.36
N LEU A 143 3.05 -17.25 6.07
CA LEU A 143 3.17 -18.60 5.53
C LEU A 143 4.42 -19.33 6.03
N LEU A 144 5.52 -18.60 6.30
CA LEU A 144 6.69 -19.16 6.98
C LEU A 144 6.36 -19.56 8.42
N ALA A 145 5.71 -18.66 9.17
CA ALA A 145 5.40 -18.85 10.57
C ALA A 145 4.35 -19.96 10.81
N SER A 146 3.50 -20.25 9.82
CA SER A 146 2.54 -21.37 9.88
C SER A 146 3.21 -22.74 9.68
N GLY A 147 4.49 -22.77 9.30
CA GLY A 147 5.20 -24.01 8.99
C GLY A 147 4.75 -24.66 7.67
N GLY A 148 4.04 -23.91 6.82
CA GLY A 148 3.49 -24.38 5.56
C GLY A 148 4.49 -24.41 4.41
N CYS A 149 3.94 -24.32 3.20
CA CYS A 149 4.67 -24.39 1.92
C CYS A 149 5.90 -23.47 1.83
N ALA A 150 5.84 -22.29 2.45
CA ALA A 150 6.91 -21.29 2.40
C ALA A 150 8.26 -21.80 2.94
N THR A 151 8.24 -22.73 3.90
CA THR A 151 9.48 -23.30 4.48
C THR A 151 10.27 -24.10 3.45
N GLN A 152 9.58 -24.80 2.55
CA GLN A 152 10.20 -25.65 1.53
C GLN A 152 10.58 -24.85 0.27
N LEU A 153 9.93 -23.71 0.05
CA LEU A 153 10.11 -22.85 -1.13
C LEU A 153 11.15 -21.74 -0.94
N GLY A 154 11.93 -21.79 0.15
CA GLY A 154 13.05 -20.85 0.37
C GLY A 154 12.61 -19.40 0.60
N TYR A 155 11.39 -19.17 1.11
CA TYR A 155 10.88 -17.83 1.35
C TYR A 155 11.75 -17.06 2.34
N LYS A 156 12.30 -17.72 3.36
CA LYS A 156 13.11 -17.07 4.39
C LYS A 156 14.39 -16.48 3.79
N GLU A 157 15.07 -17.25 2.95
CA GLU A 157 16.31 -16.86 2.27
C GLU A 157 16.07 -15.74 1.26
N ASN A 158 14.96 -15.83 0.50
CA ASN A 158 14.58 -14.78 -0.44
C ASN A 158 14.18 -13.49 0.29
N VAL A 159 13.34 -13.54 1.34
CA VAL A 159 12.99 -12.35 2.13
C VAL A 159 14.23 -11.74 2.79
N ALA A 160 15.17 -12.54 3.31
CA ALA A 160 16.46 -12.06 3.81
C ALA A 160 17.27 -11.34 2.71
N THR A 161 17.29 -11.89 1.50
CA THR A 161 17.93 -11.26 0.33
C THR A 161 17.30 -9.91 0.00
N ALA A 162 15.96 -9.81 0.07
CA ALA A 162 15.27 -8.55 -0.14
C ALA A 162 15.61 -7.51 0.93
N ILE A 163 15.60 -7.89 2.21
CA ILE A 163 15.97 -7.02 3.33
C ILE A 163 17.40 -6.50 3.15
N SER A 164 18.35 -7.40 2.90
CA SER A 164 19.76 -7.04 2.73
C SER A 164 19.97 -6.08 1.55
N THR A 165 19.30 -6.35 0.43
CA THR A 165 19.42 -5.55 -0.79
C THR A 165 18.78 -4.17 -0.59
N LEU A 166 17.52 -4.10 -0.14
CA LEU A 166 16.79 -2.85 0.03
C LEU A 166 17.39 -1.98 1.15
N SER A 167 18.01 -2.59 2.17
CA SER A 167 18.71 -1.88 3.25
C SER A 167 19.92 -1.07 2.78
N LYS A 168 20.42 -1.28 1.56
CA LYS A 168 21.48 -0.46 0.96
C LYS A 168 21.04 1.00 0.80
N ASN A 169 19.75 1.25 0.61
CA ASN A 169 19.18 2.60 0.67
C ASN A 169 19.03 3.01 2.14
N PRO A 170 19.79 4.01 2.64
CA PRO A 170 19.76 4.43 4.04
C PRO A 170 18.41 5.02 4.47
N ASN A 171 17.58 5.46 3.51
CA ASN A 171 16.27 6.08 3.73
C ASN A 171 15.09 5.10 3.56
N ALA A 172 15.37 3.82 3.33
CA ALA A 172 14.34 2.78 3.22
C ALA A 172 13.77 2.38 4.59
N ASP A 173 12.44 2.47 4.71
CA ASP A 173 11.63 1.88 5.77
C ASP A 173 11.04 0.57 5.25
N ILE A 174 11.52 -0.56 5.77
CA ILE A 174 11.14 -1.90 5.32
C ILE A 174 10.16 -2.52 6.31
N TYR A 175 8.95 -2.86 5.86
CA TYR A 175 7.92 -3.55 6.62
C TYR A 175 7.69 -4.94 6.04
N LEU A 176 7.82 -5.96 6.88
CA LEU A 176 7.60 -7.35 6.48
C LEU A 176 6.13 -7.69 6.61
N ASP A 177 5.52 -8.24 5.56
CA ASP A 177 4.14 -8.69 5.67
C ASP A 177 4.05 -10.04 6.38
N VAL A 178 3.23 -10.08 7.43
CA VAL A 178 3.13 -11.26 8.31
C VAL A 178 1.80 -11.97 8.24
N GLY A 179 0.83 -11.46 7.46
CA GLY A 179 -0.56 -11.90 7.54
C GLY A 179 -1.19 -11.59 8.91
N HIS A 180 -2.35 -10.93 8.93
CA HIS A 180 -2.96 -10.53 10.22
C HIS A 180 -3.33 -11.74 11.10
N TRP A 181 -3.65 -12.89 10.48
CA TRP A 181 -4.13 -14.09 11.17
C TRP A 181 -3.05 -14.73 12.06
N MET A 182 -1.78 -14.54 11.71
CA MET A 182 -0.64 -15.09 12.47
C MET A 182 -0.32 -14.32 13.75
N LEU A 183 -1.04 -13.24 14.04
CA LEU A 183 -0.87 -12.48 15.28
C LEU A 183 -1.93 -12.76 16.33
N SER A 184 -2.97 -13.53 15.98
CA SER A 184 -4.16 -13.72 16.82
C SER A 184 -3.95 -14.71 17.96
N SER A 185 -3.09 -15.73 17.79
CA SER A 185 -2.80 -16.72 18.83
C SER A 185 -1.40 -16.52 19.43
N PRO A 186 -1.18 -16.86 20.72
CA PRO A 186 0.16 -16.74 21.33
C PRO A 186 1.24 -17.59 20.65
N SER A 187 0.88 -18.78 20.14
CA SER A 187 1.82 -19.65 19.43
C SER A 187 2.23 -19.08 18.08
N ASP A 188 1.26 -18.60 17.29
CA ASP A 188 1.53 -18.02 15.98
C ASP A 188 2.33 -16.73 16.11
N LEU A 189 1.97 -15.90 17.10
CA LEU A 189 2.71 -14.69 17.45
C LEU A 189 4.17 -14.98 17.81
N SER A 190 4.42 -16.04 18.58
CA SER A 190 5.77 -16.48 18.93
C SER A 190 6.56 -16.92 17.70
N ASN A 191 5.93 -17.65 16.78
CA ASN A 191 6.55 -18.07 15.52
C ASN A 191 6.90 -16.85 14.65
N VAL A 192 5.97 -15.91 14.47
CA VAL A 192 6.21 -14.66 13.72
C VAL A 192 7.37 -13.89 14.36
N ALA A 193 7.35 -13.69 15.69
CA ALA A 193 8.40 -12.96 16.39
C ALA A 193 9.78 -13.65 16.23
N SER A 194 9.82 -14.98 16.24
CA SER A 194 11.05 -15.76 15.98
C SER A 194 11.59 -15.53 14.56
N ILE A 195 10.72 -15.62 13.55
CA ILE A 195 11.09 -15.39 12.14
C ILE A 195 11.55 -13.94 11.92
N VAL A 196 10.81 -12.96 12.44
CA VAL A 196 11.19 -11.54 12.32
C VAL A 196 12.55 -11.28 12.98
N ARG A 197 12.80 -11.79 14.21
CA ARG A 197 14.13 -11.68 14.84
C ARG A 197 15.24 -12.28 13.97
N SER A 198 14.99 -13.43 13.37
CA SER A 198 15.96 -14.05 12.46
C SER A 198 16.23 -13.17 11.25
N LEU A 199 15.19 -12.58 10.64
CA LEU A 199 15.30 -11.74 9.45
C LEU A 199 15.96 -10.38 9.73
N MET A 200 15.86 -9.85 10.94
CA MET A 200 16.58 -8.64 11.37
C MET A 200 18.11 -8.77 11.25
N THR A 201 18.66 -9.99 11.19
CA THR A 201 20.10 -10.20 10.99
C THR A 201 20.54 -9.93 9.55
N ALA A 202 19.61 -9.90 8.58
CA ALA A 202 19.91 -9.66 7.17
C ALA A 202 20.00 -8.16 6.81
N GLY A 203 19.46 -7.27 7.65
CA GLY A 203 19.45 -5.84 7.42
C GLY A 203 18.41 -5.11 8.26
N ARG A 204 18.23 -3.81 7.99
CA ARG A 204 17.32 -2.95 8.74
C ARG A 204 15.87 -3.25 8.36
N ILE A 205 15.02 -3.39 9.36
CA ILE A 205 13.56 -3.40 9.19
C ILE A 205 12.95 -2.34 10.12
N LYS A 206 11.82 -1.76 9.71
CA LYS A 206 11.06 -0.77 10.49
C LYS A 206 9.83 -1.37 11.19
N GLY A 207 9.43 -2.56 10.78
CA GLY A 207 8.46 -3.38 11.47
C GLY A 207 7.71 -4.31 10.53
N ILE A 208 6.39 -4.40 10.72
CA ILE A 208 5.53 -5.33 9.96
C ILE A 208 4.37 -4.62 9.28
N SER A 209 3.91 -5.15 8.15
CA SER A 209 2.61 -4.80 7.59
C SER A 209 1.58 -5.85 7.98
N ILE A 210 0.37 -5.39 8.27
CA ILE A 210 -0.76 -6.25 8.62
C ILE A 210 -2.01 -5.79 7.87
N ASN A 211 -2.95 -6.73 7.71
CA ASN A 211 -4.21 -6.53 7.02
C ASN A 211 -4.12 -6.34 5.49
N THR A 212 -2.95 -6.55 4.89
CA THR A 212 -2.77 -6.47 3.43
C THR A 212 -3.84 -7.26 2.71
N SER A 213 -4.61 -6.58 1.84
CA SER A 213 -5.73 -7.17 1.11
C SER A 213 -6.84 -7.78 1.98
N ASN A 214 -6.96 -7.41 3.26
CA ASN A 214 -7.96 -7.96 4.19
C ASN A 214 -8.79 -6.85 4.85
N TYR A 215 -9.66 -7.23 5.79
CA TYR A 215 -10.80 -6.40 6.20
C TYR A 215 -10.87 -6.13 7.71
N ARG A 216 -9.84 -6.48 8.49
CA ARG A 216 -9.88 -6.36 9.95
C ARG A 216 -9.98 -4.90 10.41
N SER A 217 -10.71 -4.69 11.50
CA SER A 217 -10.93 -3.34 12.03
C SER A 217 -9.62 -2.71 12.54
N ASN A 218 -9.51 -1.38 12.47
CA ASN A 218 -8.33 -0.67 12.99
C ASN A 218 -8.09 -0.92 14.50
N SER A 219 -9.15 -1.11 15.29
CA SER A 219 -9.05 -1.40 16.73
C SER A 219 -8.44 -2.78 17.00
N GLU A 220 -8.92 -3.79 16.26
CA GLU A 220 -8.36 -5.15 16.30
C GLU A 220 -6.89 -5.14 15.90
N LEU A 221 -6.56 -4.50 14.78
CA LEU A 221 -5.20 -4.43 14.25
C LEU A 221 -4.23 -3.65 15.17
N SER A 222 -4.71 -2.59 15.84
CA SER A 222 -3.95 -1.90 16.87
C SER A 222 -3.59 -2.84 18.03
N SER A 223 -4.56 -3.65 18.48
CA SER A 223 -4.36 -4.61 19.55
C SER A 223 -3.38 -5.72 19.16
N LEU A 224 -3.53 -6.28 17.95
CA LEU A 224 -2.60 -7.26 17.38
C LEU A 224 -1.17 -6.68 17.26
N CYS A 225 -1.06 -5.43 16.81
CA CYS A 225 0.23 -4.75 16.75
C CYS A 225 0.84 -4.56 18.14
N GLY A 226 0.05 -4.16 19.15
CA GLY A 226 0.51 -4.06 20.53
C GLY A 226 1.09 -5.37 21.04
N ASN A 227 0.41 -6.50 20.77
CA ASN A 227 0.90 -7.83 21.12
C ASN A 227 2.22 -8.18 20.43
N PHE A 228 2.34 -7.90 19.12
CA PHE A 228 3.58 -8.06 18.37
C PHE A 228 4.72 -7.21 18.95
N ARG A 229 4.47 -5.95 19.25
CA ARG A 229 5.48 -5.05 19.83
C ARG A 229 5.95 -5.53 21.21
N ASN A 230 5.05 -6.07 22.02
CA ASN A 230 5.40 -6.71 23.29
C ASN A 230 6.26 -7.95 23.09
N ALA A 231 5.88 -8.81 22.13
CA ALA A 231 6.66 -10.00 21.77
C ALA A 231 8.04 -9.63 21.20
N MET A 232 8.19 -8.45 20.60
CA MET A 232 9.43 -7.89 20.05
C MET A 232 10.07 -6.84 20.97
N SER A 233 9.87 -6.96 22.29
CA SER A 233 10.45 -6.05 23.29
C SER A 233 11.97 -5.86 23.09
N GLY A 234 12.43 -4.61 23.32
CA GLY A 234 13.81 -4.19 23.05
C GLY A 234 14.04 -3.64 21.63
N THR A 235 13.01 -3.57 20.79
CA THR A 235 13.06 -2.97 19.45
C THR A 235 12.14 -1.75 19.34
N ASP A 236 12.33 -0.92 18.31
CA ASP A 236 11.45 0.22 17.97
C ASP A 236 10.41 -0.12 16.89
N LEU A 237 10.23 -1.41 16.57
CA LEU A 237 9.37 -1.86 15.49
C LEU A 237 7.92 -1.41 15.70
N LYS A 238 7.28 -1.00 14.59
CA LYS A 238 5.87 -0.59 14.53
C LYS A 238 5.13 -1.33 13.43
N CYS A 239 3.81 -1.28 13.45
CA CYS A 239 3.03 -1.83 12.35
C CYS A 239 2.58 -0.73 11.39
N ILE A 240 2.38 -1.11 10.13
CA ILE A 240 1.54 -0.36 9.20
C ILE A 240 0.31 -1.20 8.88
N ILE A 241 -0.81 -0.52 8.67
CA ILE A 241 -2.10 -1.19 8.47
C ILE A 241 -2.62 -0.86 7.07
N ASP A 242 -2.91 -1.91 6.29
CA ASP A 242 -3.73 -1.74 5.09
C ASP A 242 -5.17 -1.40 5.48
N THR A 243 -5.61 -0.21 5.08
CA THR A 243 -6.95 0.35 5.32
C THR A 243 -7.77 0.43 4.04
N SER A 244 -7.27 -0.12 2.93
CA SER A 244 -7.90 -0.03 1.61
C SER A 244 -9.36 -0.48 1.58
N ARG A 245 -9.75 -1.44 2.43
CA ARG A 245 -11.09 -2.09 2.39
C ARG A 245 -11.67 -2.44 3.77
N ASN A 246 -11.14 -1.86 4.85
CA ASN A 246 -11.43 -2.33 6.21
C ASN A 246 -12.46 -1.52 7.01
N TYR A 247 -13.22 -0.63 6.37
CA TYR A 247 -14.14 0.28 7.07
C TYR A 247 -15.21 -0.46 7.89
N ASN A 248 -15.83 -1.49 7.30
CA ASN A 248 -16.92 -2.25 7.93
C ASN A 248 -16.45 -3.46 8.77
N GLY A 249 -15.14 -3.70 8.84
CA GLY A 249 -14.61 -4.90 9.47
C GLY A 249 -14.78 -6.17 8.61
N PRO A 250 -14.45 -7.34 9.18
CA PRO A 250 -14.42 -8.60 8.44
C PRO A 250 -15.79 -9.27 8.31
N SER A 251 -15.89 -10.17 7.32
CA SER A 251 -17.00 -11.11 7.19
C SER A 251 -17.12 -12.01 8.42
N SER A 252 -18.36 -12.28 8.85
CA SER A 252 -18.65 -13.27 9.90
C SER A 252 -18.36 -14.71 9.44
N GLN A 253 -18.29 -14.97 8.13
CA GLN A 253 -17.88 -16.24 7.53
C GLN A 253 -16.35 -16.31 7.29
N ASN A 254 -15.60 -15.31 7.77
CA ASN A 254 -14.16 -15.16 7.54
C ASN A 254 -13.77 -15.11 6.05
N GLU A 255 -14.66 -14.57 5.21
CA GLU A 255 -14.39 -14.41 3.78
C GLU A 255 -13.30 -13.36 3.54
N TRP A 256 -12.29 -13.74 2.76
CA TRP A 256 -11.18 -12.88 2.38
C TRP A 256 -11.27 -12.43 0.90
N CYS A 257 -11.95 -13.21 0.06
CA CYS A 257 -11.92 -13.06 -1.39
C CYS A 257 -13.12 -12.20 -1.86
N ASN A 258 -12.85 -10.99 -2.37
CA ASN A 258 -13.86 -10.05 -2.86
C ASN A 258 -15.08 -9.90 -1.91
N TYR A 259 -14.85 -9.63 -0.62
CA TYR A 259 -15.92 -9.61 0.40
C TYR A 259 -16.96 -8.50 0.13
N LYS A 260 -18.22 -8.89 -0.12
CA LYS A 260 -19.35 -7.99 -0.43
C LYS A 260 -19.59 -6.88 0.60
N GLY A 261 -19.38 -7.16 1.88
CA GLY A 261 -19.66 -6.24 2.98
C GLY A 261 -18.54 -5.25 3.28
N ALA A 262 -17.41 -5.34 2.59
CA ALA A 262 -16.28 -4.46 2.79
C ALA A 262 -16.61 -2.99 2.46
N GLY A 263 -15.77 -2.07 2.94
CA GLY A 263 -15.87 -0.64 2.63
C GLY A 263 -14.49 0.00 2.67
N ILE A 264 -14.22 0.95 1.77
CA ILE A 264 -12.92 1.64 1.74
C ILE A 264 -12.69 2.34 3.09
N GLY A 265 -11.59 2.01 3.76
CA GLY A 265 -11.28 2.47 5.12
C GLY A 265 -10.71 3.88 5.15
N LYS A 266 -9.98 4.20 6.23
CA LYS A 266 -9.33 5.51 6.39
C LYS A 266 -8.37 5.77 5.23
N VAL A 267 -8.26 7.01 4.79
CA VAL A 267 -7.26 7.40 3.77
C VAL A 267 -5.83 7.24 4.31
N PRO A 268 -4.82 7.01 3.45
CA PRO A 268 -3.44 6.86 3.87
C PRO A 268 -2.93 8.08 4.66
N THR A 269 -2.27 7.84 5.80
CA THR A 269 -1.72 8.89 6.65
C THR A 269 -0.72 8.33 7.67
N SER A 270 0.29 9.14 8.03
CA SER A 270 1.16 8.87 9.17
C SER A 270 0.59 9.40 10.50
N ASP A 271 -0.44 10.25 10.46
CA ASP A 271 -1.13 10.75 11.64
C ASP A 271 -2.25 9.79 12.06
N THR A 272 -1.84 8.66 12.64
CA THR A 272 -2.73 7.55 12.98
C THR A 272 -3.47 7.78 14.30
N GLY A 273 -2.95 8.66 15.15
CA GLY A 273 -3.39 8.81 16.55
C GLY A 273 -3.03 7.61 17.44
N ASP A 274 -2.27 6.64 16.94
CA ASP A 274 -1.95 5.39 17.61
C ASP A 274 -0.44 5.16 17.68
N ALA A 275 0.11 5.06 18.89
CA ALA A 275 1.54 4.90 19.11
C ALA A 275 2.12 3.58 18.54
N ASN A 276 1.28 2.54 18.36
CA ASN A 276 1.68 1.26 17.78
C ASN A 276 1.79 1.31 16.25
N ILE A 277 1.05 2.22 15.61
CA ILE A 277 0.85 2.23 14.16
C ILE A 277 1.59 3.41 13.53
N ALA A 278 2.53 3.10 12.64
CA ALA A 278 3.31 4.12 11.94
C ALA A 278 2.51 4.79 10.82
N TYR A 279 1.73 4.01 10.07
CA TYR A 279 0.94 4.49 8.94
C TYR A 279 -0.36 3.69 8.80
N TYR A 280 -1.44 4.39 8.44
CA TYR A 280 -2.48 3.79 7.62
C TYR A 280 -2.06 3.92 6.15
N VAL A 281 -2.15 2.84 5.42
CA VAL A 281 -1.76 2.74 4.00
C VAL A 281 -2.87 2.07 3.21
N TRP A 282 -2.97 2.35 1.92
CA TRP A 282 -3.74 1.52 0.99
C TRP A 282 -2.75 0.64 0.24
N ILE A 283 -2.61 -0.61 0.69
CA ILE A 283 -1.69 -1.58 0.06
C ILE A 283 -2.42 -2.24 -1.11
N LYS A 284 -3.58 -2.86 -0.87
CA LYS A 284 -4.46 -3.34 -1.93
C LYS A 284 -5.10 -2.15 -2.67
N PRO A 285 -5.03 -2.07 -4.01
CA PRO A 285 -5.77 -1.07 -4.77
C PRO A 285 -7.30 -1.29 -4.60
N PRO A 286 -8.04 -0.30 -4.07
CA PRO A 286 -9.49 -0.44 -3.96
C PRO A 286 -10.13 -0.64 -5.35
N GLY A 287 -10.98 -1.66 -5.47
CA GLY A 287 -11.64 -2.02 -6.73
C GLY A 287 -10.93 -3.07 -7.57
N GLU A 288 -9.67 -3.43 -7.29
CA GLU A 288 -9.05 -4.59 -7.94
C GLU A 288 -9.48 -5.89 -7.28
N SER A 289 -9.80 -6.89 -8.10
CA SER A 289 -10.24 -8.20 -7.64
C SER A 289 -9.12 -8.98 -6.93
N ASP A 290 -9.49 -9.80 -5.94
CA ASP A 290 -8.60 -10.73 -5.25
C ASP A 290 -8.33 -12.02 -6.03
N GLY A 291 -9.19 -12.36 -7.00
CA GLY A 291 -9.16 -13.64 -7.70
C GLY A 291 -10.54 -14.00 -8.25
N SER A 292 -10.66 -15.21 -8.78
CA SER A 292 -11.96 -15.69 -9.29
C SER A 292 -13.01 -15.77 -8.18
N CYS A 293 -12.57 -16.15 -6.98
CA CYS A 293 -13.40 -16.38 -5.80
C CYS A 293 -14.57 -17.36 -6.05
N ALA A 294 -14.48 -18.20 -7.08
CA ALA A 294 -15.51 -19.19 -7.37
C ALA A 294 -15.52 -20.29 -6.29
N GLY A 295 -16.71 -20.69 -5.84
CA GLY A 295 -16.86 -21.70 -4.77
C GLY A 295 -16.44 -21.23 -3.38
N ARG A 296 -16.24 -19.91 -3.18
CA ARG A 296 -16.07 -19.29 -1.87
C ARG A 296 -17.43 -19.11 -1.16
N SER A 297 -17.45 -18.47 0.00
CA SER A 297 -18.67 -18.31 0.79
C SER A 297 -19.71 -17.43 0.08
N SER A 298 -20.93 -17.40 0.63
CA SER A 298 -22.00 -16.51 0.12
C SER A 298 -21.66 -15.01 0.22
N ASP A 299 -20.66 -14.66 1.04
CA ASP A 299 -20.16 -13.30 1.21
C ASP A 299 -19.18 -12.87 0.10
N ALA A 300 -18.68 -13.80 -0.73
CA ALA A 300 -17.74 -13.51 -1.81
C ALA A 300 -18.45 -13.02 -3.08
N MET A 301 -17.85 -12.06 -3.79
CA MET A 301 -18.18 -11.74 -5.18
C MET A 301 -17.29 -12.50 -6.14
N VAL A 302 -17.90 -13.18 -7.11
CA VAL A 302 -17.16 -13.91 -8.16
C VAL A 302 -16.66 -12.92 -9.20
N SER A 303 -15.42 -13.10 -9.64
CA SER A 303 -14.74 -12.31 -10.67
C SER A 303 -13.98 -13.25 -11.63
N THR A 304 -13.22 -12.69 -12.56
CA THR A 304 -12.42 -13.47 -13.52
C THR A 304 -11.00 -13.73 -13.03
N SER A 305 -10.29 -12.70 -12.57
CA SER A 305 -8.85 -12.81 -12.28
C SER A 305 -8.37 -11.82 -11.22
N ALA A 306 -7.33 -12.20 -10.49
CA ALA A 306 -6.68 -11.36 -9.49
C ALA A 306 -5.97 -10.16 -10.15
N GLY A 307 -6.19 -8.98 -9.58
CA GLY A 307 -5.60 -7.70 -10.03
C GLY A 307 -6.35 -7.02 -11.18
N GLY A 308 -7.41 -7.61 -11.73
CA GLY A 308 -8.29 -6.92 -12.69
C GLY A 308 -9.23 -5.94 -11.97
N PHE A 309 -9.55 -4.81 -12.60
CA PHE A 309 -10.56 -3.89 -12.06
C PHE A 309 -11.94 -4.55 -12.06
N PHE A 310 -12.60 -4.55 -10.91
CA PHE A 310 -13.89 -5.19 -10.71
C PHE A 310 -14.93 -4.15 -10.32
N LEU A 311 -15.67 -3.66 -11.31
CA LEU A 311 -16.62 -2.56 -11.15
C LEU A 311 -17.66 -2.79 -10.05
N ASP A 312 -18.33 -3.96 -10.03
CA ASP A 312 -19.40 -4.20 -9.06
C ASP A 312 -18.87 -4.25 -7.63
N TYR A 313 -17.69 -4.85 -7.45
CA TYR A 313 -16.99 -4.82 -6.18
C TYR A 313 -16.57 -3.40 -5.79
N PHE A 314 -16.01 -2.64 -6.73
CA PHE A 314 -15.62 -1.25 -6.51
C PHE A 314 -16.82 -0.39 -6.08
N LYS A 315 -17.96 -0.50 -6.76
CA LYS A 315 -19.22 0.17 -6.41
C LYS A 315 -19.65 -0.16 -4.98
N ALA A 316 -19.59 -1.44 -4.60
CA ALA A 316 -19.95 -1.88 -3.26
C ALA A 316 -19.04 -1.23 -2.19
N VAL A 317 -17.71 -1.37 -2.33
CA VAL A 317 -16.77 -0.89 -1.31
C VAL A 317 -16.65 0.63 -1.25
N TRP A 318 -16.83 1.34 -2.38
CA TRP A 318 -16.89 2.81 -2.41
C TRP A 318 -18.13 3.31 -1.66
N ASN A 319 -19.32 2.82 -2.04
CA ASN A 319 -20.58 3.28 -1.46
C ASN A 319 -20.73 2.97 0.03
N ALA A 320 -20.02 1.94 0.50
CA ALA A 320 -19.98 1.52 1.89
C ALA A 320 -18.77 2.05 2.67
N GLY A 321 -17.86 2.82 2.05
CA GLY A 321 -16.61 3.27 2.64
C GLY A 321 -16.63 4.67 3.24
N SER A 322 -15.53 5.03 3.92
CA SER A 322 -15.34 6.29 4.66
C SER A 322 -15.47 7.53 3.78
N LEU A 323 -15.02 7.49 2.52
CA LEU A 323 -15.12 8.62 1.59
C LEU A 323 -16.58 9.03 1.38
N VAL A 324 -17.50 8.07 1.29
CA VAL A 324 -18.93 8.34 1.16
C VAL A 324 -19.58 8.58 2.53
N LYS A 325 -19.27 7.72 3.52
CA LYS A 325 -19.97 7.71 4.81
C LYS A 325 -19.56 8.85 5.73
N ASP A 326 -18.27 9.16 5.77
CA ASP A 326 -17.69 10.15 6.68
C ASP A 326 -17.42 11.48 5.97
N LEU A 327 -16.96 11.44 4.71
CA LEU A 327 -16.61 12.64 3.94
C LEU A 327 -17.72 13.12 2.99
N GLY A 328 -18.85 12.42 2.92
CA GLY A 328 -20.02 12.85 2.15
C GLY A 328 -19.83 12.84 0.64
N MET A 329 -18.85 12.09 0.12
CA MET A 329 -18.65 11.96 -1.33
C MET A 329 -19.87 11.32 -2.00
N PRO A 330 -20.16 11.65 -3.27
CA PRO A 330 -21.25 11.02 -4.01
C PRO A 330 -21.08 9.50 -4.11
N LYS A 331 -22.20 8.78 -4.06
CA LYS A 331 -22.24 7.35 -4.37
C LYS A 331 -22.06 7.11 -5.86
N ILE A 332 -21.53 5.94 -6.22
CA ILE A 332 -21.63 5.43 -7.58
C ILE A 332 -23.03 4.80 -7.72
N ASP A 333 -23.92 5.54 -8.38
CA ASP A 333 -25.35 5.26 -8.55
C ASP A 333 -25.77 5.18 -10.02
N GLY A 334 -24.80 5.16 -10.94
CA GLY A 334 -25.02 5.20 -12.39
C GLY A 334 -24.99 6.61 -12.99
N THR A 335 -25.00 7.66 -12.17
CA THR A 335 -24.89 9.04 -12.65
C THR A 335 -23.45 9.33 -13.09
N ILE A 336 -23.28 9.74 -14.35
CA ILE A 336 -21.99 10.23 -14.86
C ILE A 336 -21.75 11.64 -14.31
N ARG A 337 -20.58 11.85 -13.72
CA ARG A 337 -20.18 13.10 -13.06
C ARG A 337 -18.93 13.63 -13.74
N ASP A 338 -18.83 14.95 -13.85
CA ASP A 338 -17.62 15.59 -14.37
C ASP A 338 -16.42 15.26 -13.47
N VAL A 339 -15.36 14.78 -14.10
CA VAL A 339 -14.07 14.59 -13.43
C VAL A 339 -13.26 15.86 -13.69
N PRO A 340 -12.90 16.64 -12.65
CA PRO A 340 -12.05 17.80 -12.83
C PRO A 340 -10.78 17.37 -13.57
N SER A 341 -10.54 17.95 -14.76
CA SER A 341 -9.33 17.68 -15.52
C SER A 341 -8.15 18.21 -14.71
N THR A 342 -7.30 17.33 -14.19
CA THR A 342 -5.99 17.72 -13.68
C THR A 342 -5.13 18.14 -14.88
N THR A 343 -5.18 19.43 -15.21
CA THR A 343 -4.21 20.03 -16.13
C THR A 343 -2.82 19.82 -15.56
N THR A 344 -2.05 18.93 -16.19
CA THR A 344 -0.60 18.88 -16.03
C THR A 344 -0.06 20.29 -16.31
N PRO A 345 0.79 20.90 -15.46
CA PRO A 345 1.41 22.16 -15.79
C PRO A 345 2.17 21.98 -17.11
N ALA A 346 1.80 22.77 -18.12
CA ALA A 346 2.50 22.79 -19.39
C ALA A 346 3.98 23.07 -19.11
N SER A 347 4.84 22.11 -19.47
CA SER A 347 6.28 22.31 -19.47
C SER A 347 6.56 23.51 -20.35
N SER A 348 7.19 24.55 -19.79
CA SER A 348 7.58 25.74 -20.52
C SER A 348 8.52 25.33 -21.65
N ALA A 349 8.03 25.38 -22.88
CA ALA A 349 8.82 25.08 -24.06
C ALA A 349 10.04 26.00 -24.12
N THR A 350 11.22 25.42 -23.98
CA THR A 350 12.48 26.06 -24.35
C THR A 350 12.64 25.92 -25.87
N PRO A 351 12.97 26.99 -26.62
CA PRO A 351 12.99 26.92 -28.08
C PRO A 351 14.14 26.03 -28.58
N SER A 352 13.82 25.11 -29.48
CA SER A 352 14.81 24.31 -30.22
C SER A 352 15.58 25.19 -31.22
N PRO A 353 16.90 24.96 -31.41
CA PRO A 353 17.64 25.60 -32.48
C PRO A 353 17.30 24.97 -33.85
N SER A 354 17.14 25.83 -34.84
CA SER A 354 16.89 25.49 -36.25
C SER A 354 18.10 24.81 -36.89
N ASN A 355 17.94 23.58 -37.39
CA ASN A 355 18.89 22.97 -38.31
C ASN A 355 18.43 23.23 -39.75
N SER A 356 19.17 24.08 -40.44
CA SER A 356 19.15 24.24 -41.89
C SER A 356 20.01 23.15 -42.54
N SER A 357 19.43 22.43 -43.49
CA SER A 357 20.12 21.52 -44.39
C SER A 357 20.83 22.32 -45.50
N ASN A 358 22.08 21.96 -45.82
CA ASN A 358 22.57 21.97 -47.19
C ASN A 358 23.83 21.12 -47.42
N SER A 359 23.70 20.31 -48.47
CA SER A 359 24.62 19.44 -49.22
C SER A 359 25.98 20.06 -49.63
N SER A 360 27.09 19.30 -49.64
CA SER A 360 27.73 18.63 -50.82
C SER A 360 29.20 18.14 -50.60
N SER A 361 29.47 16.93 -51.12
CA SER A 361 30.68 16.11 -51.44
C SER A 361 32.09 16.75 -51.69
N PRO A 362 33.16 15.97 -52.06
CA PRO A 362 33.72 14.69 -51.52
C PRO A 362 35.29 14.69 -51.44
N ALA A 363 35.92 13.61 -50.92
CA ALA A 363 37.36 13.31 -51.11
C ALA A 363 37.67 11.79 -50.98
N PRO A 364 38.78 11.27 -51.56
CA PRO A 364 38.76 10.03 -52.36
C PRO A 364 39.49 8.78 -51.80
N SER A 365 39.28 7.67 -52.52
CA SER A 365 39.84 6.31 -52.42
C SER A 365 41.35 6.15 -52.39
N ALA A 366 41.81 5.07 -51.75
CA ALA A 366 42.91 4.23 -52.25
C ALA A 366 42.76 2.75 -51.78
N SER A 367 42.90 1.85 -52.76
CA SER A 367 43.18 0.39 -52.76
C SER A 367 43.98 0.14 -54.07
N PRO A 368 44.63 -1.02 -54.39
CA PRO A 368 44.30 -2.40 -53.97
C PRO A 368 45.51 -3.39 -53.87
N GLU A 369 45.17 -4.70 -53.87
CA GLU A 369 45.94 -5.93 -54.22
C GLU A 369 46.64 -6.69 -53.10
N ASN A 370 46.74 -8.03 -53.06
CA ASN A 370 46.21 -9.21 -53.77
C ASN A 370 46.66 -10.45 -52.95
N GLY A 371 46.02 -11.62 -53.07
CA GLY A 371 46.65 -12.91 -52.71
C GLY A 371 45.71 -14.01 -52.21
N VAL A 372 45.87 -15.22 -52.74
CA VAL A 372 44.86 -16.28 -52.93
C VAL A 372 45.23 -17.58 -52.17
N VAL A 373 44.25 -18.51 -52.05
CA VAL A 373 44.35 -19.99 -51.86
C VAL A 373 44.57 -20.45 -50.39
N GLY A 374 43.91 -21.46 -49.82
CA GLY A 374 43.07 -22.54 -50.34
C GLY A 374 42.56 -23.47 -49.23
N SER A 375 42.07 -24.63 -49.67
CA SER A 375 41.05 -25.49 -49.08
C SER A 375 41.53 -26.55 -48.07
N SER A 376 40.54 -27.15 -47.38
CA SER A 376 40.37 -28.60 -47.13
C SER A 376 40.66 -29.23 -45.74
N THR A 377 39.59 -29.88 -45.25
CA THR A 377 39.51 -31.24 -44.64
C THR A 377 40.07 -31.55 -43.25
N GLY A 378 39.29 -32.32 -42.48
CA GLY A 378 39.85 -33.33 -41.57
C GLY A 378 39.07 -33.62 -40.29
N SER A 379 38.16 -34.59 -40.34
CA SER A 379 37.50 -35.25 -39.20
C SER A 379 38.47 -35.86 -38.18
N LYS A 380 38.03 -35.99 -36.91
CA LYS A 380 38.17 -37.24 -36.12
C LYS A 380 37.36 -37.23 -34.83
N ALA A 381 36.54 -38.27 -34.68
CA ALA A 381 35.95 -38.73 -33.42
C ALA A 381 36.89 -39.75 -32.72
N VAL A 382 36.67 -39.98 -31.42
CA VAL A 382 36.86 -41.19 -30.56
C VAL A 382 36.88 -40.66 -29.11
N GLY A 383 36.24 -41.24 -28.09
CA GLY A 383 35.56 -42.51 -27.95
C GLY A 383 34.78 -42.60 -26.62
N SER A 384 33.95 -43.63 -26.54
CA SER A 384 33.04 -43.97 -25.45
C SER A 384 33.70 -44.89 -24.42
N THR A 385 33.30 -44.76 -23.15
CA THR A 385 33.23 -45.89 -22.19
C THR A 385 31.95 -45.76 -21.37
N GLY A 386 31.10 -46.79 -21.45
CA GLY A 386 29.90 -46.93 -20.62
C GLY A 386 30.14 -47.76 -19.37
N SER A 387 29.21 -47.66 -18.42
CA SER A 387 28.84 -48.76 -17.53
C SER A 387 27.40 -48.57 -17.05
N SER A 388 26.68 -49.69 -17.05
CA SER A 388 25.26 -49.95 -16.83
C SER A 388 24.74 -49.61 -15.43
N PHE A 389 23.41 -49.45 -15.26
CA PHE A 389 22.56 -50.32 -14.40
C PHE A 389 21.06 -49.94 -14.48
N MET A 390 20.25 -50.96 -14.81
CA MET A 390 18.85 -51.30 -14.48
C MET A 390 17.65 -50.37 -14.75
N ASP A 391 16.77 -50.92 -15.60
CA ASP A 391 15.36 -50.64 -15.86
C ASP A 391 14.44 -51.20 -14.75
N MET A 392 13.36 -50.47 -14.40
CA MET A 392 12.02 -51.06 -14.25
C MET A 392 10.90 -50.00 -14.26
N SER A 393 10.22 -49.90 -15.41
CA SER A 393 8.76 -49.75 -15.63
C SER A 393 7.87 -49.10 -14.56
N THR A 394 7.15 -48.02 -14.92
CA THR A 394 5.70 -47.91 -14.66
C THR A 394 4.93 -47.18 -15.77
N LYS A 395 3.97 -47.93 -16.32
CA LYS A 395 2.73 -47.63 -17.06
C LYS A 395 2.35 -46.17 -17.37
N SER A 396 2.21 -45.94 -18.67
CA SER A 396 1.40 -44.91 -19.32
C SER A 396 -0.10 -45.06 -19.02
N VAL A 397 -0.76 -43.96 -18.68
CA VAL A 397 -2.21 -43.77 -18.83
C VAL A 397 -2.39 -42.57 -19.76
N GLY A 398 -3.00 -42.81 -20.91
CA GLY A 398 -3.28 -41.79 -21.91
C GLY A 398 -4.38 -40.84 -21.44
N VAL A 399 -4.17 -39.54 -21.67
CA VAL A 399 -5.23 -38.55 -21.63
C VAL A 399 -5.54 -38.17 -23.07
N VAL A 400 -6.79 -38.48 -23.45
CA VAL A 400 -7.42 -38.17 -24.72
C VAL A 400 -7.53 -36.65 -24.86
N THR A 401 -6.87 -36.10 -25.87
CA THR A 401 -7.12 -34.74 -26.37
C THR A 401 -8.39 -34.76 -27.23
N ALA A 402 -9.45 -34.10 -26.77
CA ALA A 402 -10.59 -33.75 -27.61
C ALA A 402 -10.45 -32.29 -28.06
N PRO A 403 -10.53 -31.98 -29.36
CA PRO A 403 -10.62 -30.60 -29.85
C PRO A 403 -12.05 -30.08 -29.63
N ILE A 404 -12.17 -28.86 -29.09
CA ILE A 404 -13.44 -28.14 -29.09
C ILE A 404 -13.43 -27.23 -30.32
N ASP A 405 -14.29 -27.57 -31.27
CA ASP A 405 -14.62 -26.78 -32.45
C ASP A 405 -15.45 -25.54 -32.05
N ASP A 406 -14.96 -24.36 -32.41
CA ASP A 406 -15.70 -23.09 -32.38
C ASP A 406 -16.58 -22.96 -33.64
N PRO A 407 -17.91 -22.72 -33.52
CA PRO A 407 -18.70 -22.27 -34.65
C PRO A 407 -18.84 -20.74 -34.67
N ILE A 408 -18.21 -20.14 -35.68
CA ILE A 408 -18.79 -19.19 -36.65
C ILE A 408 -19.68 -18.07 -36.07
N PHE A 409 -19.14 -16.83 -36.03
CA PHE A 409 -19.94 -15.61 -36.18
C PHE A 409 -19.78 -15.05 -37.60
N LYS A 410 -20.86 -15.09 -38.38
CA LYS A 410 -21.07 -14.31 -39.60
C LYS A 410 -22.45 -13.66 -39.55
N ASN A 411 -22.50 -12.45 -40.12
CA ASN A 411 -23.65 -11.60 -40.46
C ASN A 411 -24.19 -10.74 -39.30
N SER A 412 -24.68 -9.52 -39.52
CA SER A 412 -24.57 -8.55 -40.61
C SER A 412 -25.26 -7.29 -40.06
N VAL A 413 -24.77 -6.13 -40.49
CA VAL A 413 -25.37 -4.82 -40.27
C VAL A 413 -26.74 -4.73 -40.96
N ALA A 414 -27.74 -4.19 -40.26
CA ALA A 414 -28.87 -3.48 -40.87
C ALA A 414 -29.43 -2.42 -39.90
N PRO A 415 -29.93 -1.28 -40.42
CA PRO A 415 -30.09 -0.02 -39.69
C PRO A 415 -31.44 0.09 -38.97
N ILE A 416 -31.46 0.76 -37.81
CA ILE A 416 -32.70 1.16 -37.15
C ILE A 416 -33.15 2.52 -37.69
N THR A 417 -34.33 2.50 -38.26
CA THR A 417 -35.10 3.61 -38.83
C THR A 417 -35.56 4.61 -37.77
N SER A 418 -35.38 5.90 -38.09
CA SER A 418 -35.98 7.04 -37.43
C SER A 418 -37.45 7.22 -37.83
N SER A 419 -38.34 7.41 -36.85
CA SER A 419 -39.64 8.06 -37.07
C SER A 419 -40.20 8.59 -35.75
N GLY A 420 -40.60 9.86 -35.72
CA GLY A 420 -41.48 10.40 -34.68
C GLY A 420 -41.08 11.76 -34.13
N SER A 421 -41.35 12.81 -34.92
CA SER A 421 -41.34 14.21 -34.47
C SER A 421 -42.50 14.48 -33.51
N SER A 422 -42.25 15.26 -32.45
CA SER A 422 -43.26 16.03 -31.71
C SER A 422 -42.61 17.29 -31.14
N ASP A 423 -42.88 18.42 -31.79
CA ASP A 423 -42.60 19.78 -31.34
C ASP A 423 -43.21 20.08 -29.95
N GLY A 424 -42.48 20.84 -29.12
CA GLY A 424 -42.99 21.25 -27.81
C GLY A 424 -42.12 22.24 -27.03
N LYS A 425 -42.06 23.49 -27.50
CA LYS A 425 -41.86 24.75 -26.75
C LYS A 425 -40.68 24.86 -25.76
N ILE A 426 -39.67 25.58 -26.24
CA ILE A 426 -38.82 26.53 -25.51
C ILE A 426 -39.57 27.33 -24.42
N ASN A 427 -39.05 27.29 -23.19
CA ASN A 427 -39.28 28.31 -22.17
C ASN A 427 -37.92 28.69 -21.57
N GLU A 428 -37.45 29.86 -21.95
CA GLU A 428 -36.30 30.57 -21.41
C GLU A 428 -36.67 31.09 -20.02
N VAL A 429 -35.98 30.61 -18.98
CA VAL A 429 -36.10 31.15 -17.62
C VAL A 429 -34.75 31.70 -17.21
N THR A 430 -34.63 33.02 -17.38
CA THR A 430 -33.59 33.86 -16.79
C THR A 430 -33.83 33.97 -15.28
N THR A 431 -32.92 33.46 -14.45
CA THR A 431 -32.85 33.81 -13.03
C THR A 431 -31.48 34.35 -12.67
N LYS A 432 -31.53 35.50 -12.00
CA LYS A 432 -30.45 36.41 -11.66
C LYS A 432 -29.36 35.76 -10.81
N SER A 433 -28.13 36.14 -11.14
CA SER A 433 -26.95 36.13 -10.26
C SER A 433 -27.25 36.77 -8.91
N SER A 434 -27.14 36.01 -7.83
CA SER A 434 -26.93 36.54 -6.49
C SER A 434 -25.43 36.63 -6.23
N GLU A 435 -24.94 37.85 -6.06
CA GLU A 435 -23.59 38.16 -5.58
C GLU A 435 -23.38 37.53 -4.20
N SER A 436 -22.46 36.57 -4.10
CA SER A 436 -21.89 36.17 -2.82
C SER A 436 -20.67 37.05 -2.55
N THR A 437 -20.81 37.96 -1.59
CA THR A 437 -19.70 38.76 -1.05
C THR A 437 -18.61 37.83 -0.53
N SER A 438 -17.48 37.82 -1.23
CA SER A 438 -16.21 37.23 -0.79
C SER A 438 -15.80 37.87 0.54
N MET A 439 -15.86 37.09 1.64
CA MET A 439 -15.24 37.49 2.90
C MET A 439 -13.73 37.47 2.69
N GLY A 440 -13.10 38.64 2.62
CA GLY A 440 -11.67 38.78 2.41
C GLY A 440 -10.85 37.97 3.42
N SER A 441 -9.77 37.34 2.96
CA SER A 441 -8.93 36.39 3.72
C SER A 441 -8.47 36.90 5.10
N GLY A 442 -8.45 38.21 5.33
CA GLY A 442 -8.15 38.79 6.64
C GLY A 442 -9.17 38.45 7.75
N VAL A 443 -10.46 38.28 7.40
CA VAL A 443 -11.50 37.94 8.38
C VAL A 443 -11.44 36.47 8.78
N ILE A 444 -11.11 35.59 7.83
CA ILE A 444 -10.92 34.15 8.09
C ILE A 444 -9.70 33.94 9.01
N VAL A 445 -8.59 34.63 8.74
CA VAL A 445 -7.40 34.56 9.59
C VAL A 445 -7.68 35.08 11.01
N LEU A 446 -8.45 36.16 11.15
CA LEU A 446 -8.83 36.69 12.47
C LEU A 446 -9.72 35.70 13.24
N LEU A 447 -10.68 35.05 12.59
CA LEU A 447 -11.56 34.06 13.22
C LEU A 447 -10.79 32.80 13.64
N VAL A 448 -9.84 32.33 12.83
CA VAL A 448 -8.96 31.21 13.19
C VAL A 448 -8.07 31.57 14.38
N MET A 449 -7.51 32.79 14.43
CA MET A 449 -6.68 33.24 15.55
C MET A 449 -7.49 33.36 16.86
N ILE A 450 -8.74 33.80 16.79
CA ILE A 450 -9.65 33.85 17.95
C ILE A 450 -9.97 32.43 18.44
N ALA A 451 -10.23 31.49 17.53
CA ALA A 451 -10.49 30.09 17.87
C ALA A 451 -9.27 29.42 18.53
N VAL A 452 -8.07 29.65 18.00
CA VAL A 452 -6.82 29.14 18.58
C VAL A 452 -6.56 29.74 19.97
N ALA A 453 -6.79 31.05 20.15
CA ALA A 453 -6.66 31.71 21.45
C ALA A 453 -7.65 31.16 22.47
N ALA A 454 -8.89 30.88 22.06
CA ALA A 454 -9.90 30.28 22.92
C ALA A 454 -9.47 28.88 23.38
N VAL A 455 -9.02 28.02 22.47
CA VAL A 455 -8.54 26.65 22.78
C VAL A 455 -7.33 26.68 23.72
N ALA A 456 -6.37 27.58 23.48
CA ALA A 456 -5.22 27.75 24.37
C ALA A 456 -5.64 28.14 25.79
N LEU A 457 -6.64 29.02 25.92
CA LEU A 457 -7.18 29.42 27.21
C LEU A 457 -7.85 28.25 27.95
N THR A 458 -8.63 27.42 27.24
CA THR A 458 -9.26 26.23 27.82
C THR A 458 -8.22 25.23 28.32
N VAL A 459 -7.15 25.00 27.55
CA VAL A 459 -6.06 24.09 27.93
C VAL A 459 -5.34 24.60 29.19
N VAL A 460 -5.05 25.90 29.29
CA VAL A 460 -4.43 26.50 30.48
C VAL A 460 -5.32 26.36 31.72
N VAL A 461 -6.64 26.56 31.56
CA VAL A 461 -7.61 26.38 32.66
C VAL A 461 -7.65 24.92 33.12
N VAL A 462 -7.65 23.95 32.19
CA VAL A 462 -7.64 22.51 32.51
C VAL A 462 -6.35 22.12 33.23
N ILE A 463 -5.20 22.61 32.78
CA ILE A 463 -3.90 22.34 33.43
C ILE A 463 -3.89 22.91 34.86
N ARG A 464 -4.33 24.17 35.05
CA ARG A 464 -4.41 24.77 36.40
C ARG A 464 -5.38 24.02 37.32
N LYS A 465 -6.50 23.55 36.79
CA LYS A 465 -7.47 22.74 37.56
C LYS A 465 -6.86 21.39 37.98
N ARG A 466 -6.09 20.75 37.09
CA ARG A 466 -5.38 19.49 37.37
C ARG A 466 -4.25 19.68 38.38
N GLN A 467 -3.51 20.79 38.31
CA GLN A 467 -2.45 21.11 39.28
C GLN A 467 -3.02 21.35 40.69
N ARG A 468 -4.13 22.09 40.83
CA ARG A 468 -4.81 22.26 42.12
C ARG A 468 -5.27 20.92 42.73
N SER A 469 -5.83 20.04 41.90
CA SER A 469 -6.27 18.72 42.36
C SER A 469 -5.11 17.84 42.85
N LEU A 470 -3.92 17.99 42.25
CA LEU A 470 -2.69 17.29 42.67
C LEU A 470 -2.05 17.88 43.94
N GLU A 471 -2.27 19.16 44.22
CA GLU A 471 -1.84 19.80 45.46
C GLU A 471 -2.76 19.43 46.65
N GLU A 472 -4.07 19.32 46.42
CA GLU A 472 -5.03 18.87 47.44
C GLU A 472 -4.84 17.41 47.85
N THR A 473 -4.29 16.56 46.97
CA THR A 473 -3.99 15.15 47.27
C THR A 473 -2.67 14.94 48.03
N LYS A 474 -1.88 15.99 48.26
CA LYS A 474 -0.57 15.91 48.95
C LYS A 474 -0.59 16.32 50.43
N SER A 475 -1.75 16.54 51.05
CA SER A 475 -1.81 16.79 52.50
C SER A 475 -1.47 15.51 53.30
N PRO A 476 -0.46 15.50 54.20
CA PRO A 476 -0.07 14.30 54.95
C PRO A 476 -1.07 14.00 56.08
N LEU A 477 -1.55 12.76 56.16
CA LEU A 477 -2.21 12.21 57.34
C LEU A 477 -1.14 11.91 58.42
N GLU A 478 -1.17 12.62 59.54
CA GLU A 478 -0.41 12.27 60.75
C GLU A 478 -0.92 10.94 61.36
N PRO A 479 -0.03 10.04 61.84
CA PRO A 479 -0.44 8.84 62.53
C PRO A 479 -0.74 9.13 64.01
N ARG A 480 -2.00 8.95 64.44
CA ARG A 480 -2.35 8.85 65.87
C ARG A 480 -1.83 7.53 66.43
N ILE A 481 -0.76 7.58 67.21
CA ILE A 481 -0.36 6.50 68.12
C ILE A 481 -1.20 6.61 69.40
N HIS A 482 -2.05 5.63 69.67
CA HIS A 482 -2.70 5.46 70.98
C HIS A 482 -1.84 4.55 71.85
N TYR A 483 -1.27 5.11 72.92
CA TYR A 483 -0.77 4.37 74.08
C TYR A 483 -1.97 3.87 74.90
N LEU A 484 -2.00 2.57 75.23
CA LEU A 484 -2.82 2.04 76.32
C LEU A 484 -1.94 1.21 77.27
N SER A 485 -2.00 1.58 78.54
CA SER A 485 -1.27 1.00 79.67
C SER A 485 -2.00 -0.22 80.26
N ASN A 486 -1.20 -1.19 80.73
CA ASN A 486 -1.41 -2.15 81.83
C ASN A 486 -2.85 -2.46 82.32
N SER A 487 -3.22 -3.75 82.32
CA SER A 487 -3.23 -4.64 83.50
C SER A 487 -3.94 -5.99 83.20
N PRO A 488 -3.54 -7.14 83.78
CA PRO A 488 -4.09 -8.45 83.46
C PRO A 488 -5.22 -8.87 84.41
N ARG A 489 -6.25 -9.56 83.89
CA ARG A 489 -7.14 -10.41 84.70
C ARG A 489 -7.89 -11.46 83.86
N ASP A 490 -7.68 -12.71 84.27
CA ASP A 490 -8.64 -13.80 84.46
C ASP A 490 -9.45 -14.45 83.31
N ILE A 491 -9.15 -15.75 83.15
CA ILE A 491 -10.03 -16.92 83.37
C ILE A 491 -11.21 -17.18 82.41
N SER A 492 -11.00 -18.22 81.58
CA SER A 492 -11.87 -19.37 81.27
C SER A 492 -12.99 -19.32 80.21
N ARG A 493 -13.15 -20.51 79.58
CA ARG A 493 -14.26 -21.03 78.72
C ARG A 493 -14.25 -20.44 77.31
N LEU A 494 -14.29 -21.19 76.21
CA LEU A 494 -14.72 -22.57 75.91
C LEU A 494 -13.94 -23.06 74.68
#